data_AF-A0AA37KCR0-F1
#
_entry.id   AF-A0AA37KCR0-F1
#
_cell.length_a   1.000
_cell.length_b   1.000
_cell.length_c   1.000
_cell.angle_alpha   90.00
_cell.angle_beta   90.00
_cell.angle_gamma   90.00
#
_symmetry.space_group_name_H-M   'P 1'
#
loop_
_entity.id
_entity.type
_entity.pdbx_description
1 polymer ?
#
loop_
_entity_poly.entity_id
_entity_poly.type
_entity_poly.pdbx_seq_one_letter_code
_entity_poly.pdbx_strand_id
1 'polypeptide(L)'
;MLDNLPVQTAQVYDYLSKGNFLCSNTSVKELKTLFLIVEENFELLRDYFMYINFVLEQGNNYFYFSRKEPRATLEQKLQRFYAWIDIMDFFCTYDTAFGPGFSFSPAEILVRSRIDMDLEMKLDGLKKHAGGKEKRKDILDVILDRMGKEGFIECVSGMNGTWKVLSSWDYLTQMINSINIANENEISQ
;
A
#
# COMPACT_ATOMS: atom_id res chain seq x y z
N MET A 1 17.67 29.54 4.52
CA MET A 1 17.28 28.13 4.79
C MET A 1 16.67 27.43 3.57
N LEU A 2 16.33 28.13 2.47
CA LEU A 2 15.83 27.51 1.24
C LEU A 2 16.94 27.17 0.22
N ASP A 3 18.17 27.59 0.46
CA ASP A 3 19.24 27.60 -0.56
C ASP A 3 19.87 26.24 -0.87
N ASN A 4 19.42 25.16 -0.21
CA ASN A 4 20.03 23.82 -0.33
C ASN A 4 19.02 22.71 -0.68
N LEU A 5 17.82 23.05 -1.17
CA LEU A 5 16.84 22.03 -1.53
C LEU A 5 17.32 21.20 -2.74
N PRO A 6 17.12 19.86 -2.74
CA PRO A 6 17.36 19.04 -3.92
C PRO A 6 16.57 19.54 -5.12
N VAL A 7 17.16 19.49 -6.32
CA VAL A 7 16.50 19.97 -7.55
C VAL A 7 15.21 19.19 -7.87
N GLN A 8 15.08 17.97 -7.34
CA GLN A 8 13.89 17.12 -7.49
C GLN A 8 12.78 17.41 -6.48
N THR A 9 12.91 18.42 -5.61
CA THR A 9 11.91 18.76 -4.59
C THR A 9 10.50 18.91 -5.18
N ALA A 10 10.38 19.56 -6.35
CA ALA A 10 9.10 19.69 -7.05
C ALA A 10 8.54 18.34 -7.52
N GLN A 11 9.41 17.45 -8.04
CA GLN A 11 9.00 16.13 -8.49
C GLN A 11 8.56 15.23 -7.32
N VAL A 12 9.25 15.31 -6.18
CA VAL A 12 8.84 14.64 -4.93
C VAL A 12 7.46 15.12 -4.51
N TYR A 13 7.24 16.43 -4.51
CA TYR A 13 5.93 17.01 -4.19
C TYR A 13 4.83 16.52 -5.12
N ASP A 14 5.02 16.62 -6.43
CA ASP A 14 4.02 16.24 -7.43
C ASP A 14 3.62 14.76 -7.33
N TYR A 15 4.56 13.91 -6.96
CA TYR A 15 4.33 12.49 -6.79
C TYR A 15 3.63 12.17 -5.46
N LEU A 16 4.17 12.62 -4.33
CA LEU A 16 3.65 12.30 -3.00
C LEU A 16 2.34 13.03 -2.67
N SER A 17 2.12 14.23 -3.21
CA SER A 17 0.89 15.02 -2.95
C SER A 17 -0.40 14.37 -3.45
N LYS A 18 -0.28 13.38 -4.33
CA LYS A 18 -1.37 12.55 -4.85
C LYS A 18 -1.72 11.36 -3.94
N GLY A 19 -1.01 11.21 -2.81
CA GLY A 19 -1.19 10.08 -1.89
C GLY A 19 -0.36 8.85 -2.25
N ASN A 20 0.60 8.96 -3.17
CA ASN A 20 1.46 7.84 -3.55
C ASN A 20 2.54 7.55 -2.51
N PHE A 21 3.08 6.34 -2.56
CA PHE A 21 4.25 5.92 -1.80
C PHE A 21 5.51 5.92 -2.67
N LEU A 22 6.63 6.39 -2.11
CA LEU A 22 7.96 6.10 -2.64
C LEU A 22 8.51 4.88 -1.90
N CYS A 23 8.66 3.75 -2.59
CA CYS A 23 9.17 2.50 -1.99
C CYS A 23 10.60 2.22 -2.47
N SER A 24 11.48 1.83 -1.56
CA SER A 24 12.88 1.51 -1.91
C SER A 24 12.99 0.33 -2.89
N ASN A 25 12.03 -0.58 -2.82
CA ASN A 25 12.00 -1.82 -3.58
C ASN A 25 11.29 -1.71 -4.93
N THR A 26 10.92 -0.52 -5.40
CA THR A 26 10.33 -0.36 -6.74
C THR A 26 11.31 -0.70 -7.86
N SER A 27 10.78 -1.23 -8.96
CA SER A 27 11.53 -1.47 -10.21
C SER A 27 11.56 -0.24 -11.12
N VAL A 28 10.78 0.80 -10.82
CA VAL A 28 10.73 2.04 -11.61
C VAL A 28 11.95 2.90 -11.29
N LYS A 29 12.82 3.10 -12.27
CA LYS A 29 14.12 3.78 -12.09
C LYS A 29 13.94 5.21 -11.55
N GLU A 30 13.00 5.97 -12.09
CA GLU A 30 12.74 7.34 -11.65
C GLU A 30 12.30 7.38 -10.18
N LEU A 31 11.40 6.48 -9.77
CA LEU A 31 10.91 6.42 -8.38
C LEU A 31 12.00 5.97 -7.42
N LYS A 32 12.87 5.06 -7.84
CA LYS A 32 14.04 4.66 -7.05
C LYS A 32 15.02 5.81 -6.83
N THR A 33 15.25 6.64 -7.85
CA THR A 33 16.05 7.86 -7.71
C THR A 33 15.39 8.86 -6.75
N LEU A 34 14.08 9.07 -6.85
CA LEU A 34 13.36 9.94 -5.91
C LEU A 34 13.43 9.43 -4.48
N PHE A 35 13.30 8.11 -4.26
CA PHE A 35 13.46 7.51 -2.94
C PHE A 35 14.81 7.86 -2.32
N LEU A 36 15.92 7.66 -3.06
CA LEU A 36 17.27 7.96 -2.56
C LEU A 36 17.45 9.44 -2.24
N ILE A 37 16.92 10.33 -3.08
CA ILE A 37 16.98 11.78 -2.82
C ILE A 37 16.23 12.14 -1.54
N VAL A 38 15.04 11.55 -1.34
CA VAL A 38 14.26 11.76 -0.11
C VAL A 38 15.00 11.22 1.10
N GLU A 39 15.57 10.03 1.01
CA GLU A 39 16.34 9.40 2.09
C GLU A 39 17.55 10.23 2.50
N GLU A 40 18.33 10.72 1.54
CA GLU A 40 19.52 11.54 1.79
C GLU A 40 19.20 12.94 2.36
N ASN A 41 18.00 13.47 2.07
CA ASN A 41 17.61 14.86 2.38
C ASN A 41 16.35 14.95 3.26
N PHE A 42 16.05 13.89 4.03
CA PHE A 42 14.75 13.71 4.68
C PHE A 42 14.35 14.89 5.56
N GLU A 43 15.20 15.29 6.52
CA GLU A 43 14.89 16.38 7.46
C GLU A 43 14.65 17.71 6.75
N LEU A 44 15.48 18.04 5.75
CA LEU A 44 15.37 19.28 4.99
C LEU A 44 14.06 19.32 4.19
N LEU A 45 13.72 18.22 3.50
CA LEU A 45 12.49 18.11 2.73
C LEU A 45 11.26 18.10 3.65
N ARG A 46 11.32 17.41 4.78
CA ARG A 46 10.26 17.35 5.78
C ARG A 46 9.94 18.76 6.32
N ASP A 47 10.97 19.51 6.71
CA ASP A 47 10.80 20.88 7.19
C ASP A 47 10.23 21.79 6.11
N TYR A 48 10.72 21.67 4.87
CA TYR A 48 10.20 22.43 3.74
C TYR A 48 8.72 22.15 3.46
N PHE A 49 8.32 20.89 3.38
CA PHE A 49 6.94 20.50 3.08
C PHE A 49 5.97 20.83 4.22
N MET A 50 6.45 20.86 5.46
CA MET A 50 5.65 21.27 6.61
C MET A 50 5.11 22.70 6.47
N TYR A 51 5.88 23.62 5.87
CA TYR A 51 5.41 25.00 5.62
C TYR A 51 4.21 25.08 4.66
N ILE A 52 3.99 24.05 3.85
CA ILE A 52 2.83 23.96 2.94
C ILE A 52 1.81 22.92 3.39
N ASN A 53 1.79 22.59 4.69
CA ASN A 53 0.83 21.68 5.35
C ASN A 53 0.90 20.22 4.89
N PHE A 54 2.06 19.76 4.42
CA PHE A 54 2.35 18.35 4.19
C PHE A 54 3.37 17.86 5.20
N VAL A 55 3.12 16.71 5.80
CA VAL A 55 4.12 16.03 6.63
C VAL A 55 4.73 14.92 5.79
N LEU A 56 6.04 14.98 5.59
CA LEU A 56 6.79 13.89 4.99
C LEU A 56 7.02 12.81 6.06
N GLU A 57 6.38 11.67 5.86
CA GLU A 57 6.43 10.53 6.77
C GLU A 57 7.41 9.48 6.23
N GLN A 58 8.12 8.83 7.15
CA GLN A 58 9.01 7.70 6.85
C GLN A 58 8.47 6.45 7.53
N GLY A 59 8.30 5.39 6.76
CA GLY A 59 8.07 4.04 7.27
C GLY A 59 9.24 3.12 6.98
N ASN A 60 9.05 1.81 7.18
CA ASN A 60 10.09 0.83 6.90
C ASN A 60 10.32 0.71 5.38
N ASN A 61 11.34 1.40 4.86
CA ASN A 61 11.71 1.42 3.45
C ASN A 61 10.67 2.06 2.50
N TYR A 62 9.87 3.00 2.99
CA TYR A 62 8.97 3.81 2.17
C TYR A 62 8.77 5.21 2.74
N PHE A 63 8.37 6.15 1.88
CA PHE A 63 7.97 7.51 2.24
C PHE A 63 6.59 7.83 1.68
N TYR A 64 5.83 8.67 2.39
CA TYR A 64 4.54 9.20 1.93
C TYR A 64 4.27 10.57 2.54
N PHE A 65 3.23 11.25 2.03
CA PHE A 65 2.72 12.46 2.66
C PHE A 65 1.50 12.18 3.51
N SER A 66 1.49 12.71 4.73
CA SER A 66 0.30 12.85 5.56
C SER A 66 -0.12 14.32 5.66
N ARG A 67 -1.38 14.55 6.05
CA ARG A 67 -1.94 15.87 6.35
C ARG A 67 -2.83 15.76 7.59
N LYS A 68 -2.94 16.85 8.35
CA LYS A 68 -3.99 16.97 9.36
C LYS A 68 -5.34 17.10 8.67
N GLU A 69 -6.27 16.22 8.98
CA GLU A 69 -7.61 16.21 8.39
C GLU A 69 -8.72 16.37 9.45
N PRO A 70 -9.91 16.89 9.05
CA PRO A 70 -11.08 16.92 9.91
C PRO A 70 -11.60 15.52 10.26
N ARG A 71 -12.15 15.32 11.46
CA ARG A 71 -12.68 14.01 11.93
C ARG A 71 -13.62 13.29 10.95
N ALA A 72 -14.44 14.01 10.18
CA ALA A 72 -15.38 13.42 9.23
C ALA A 72 -14.70 12.62 8.10
N THR A 73 -13.44 12.91 7.75
CA THR A 73 -12.69 12.11 6.76
C THR A 73 -12.14 10.81 7.36
N LEU A 74 -12.11 10.69 8.69
CA LEU A 74 -11.60 9.51 9.40
C LEU A 74 -12.54 8.31 9.25
N GLU A 75 -13.86 8.50 9.33
CA GLU A 75 -14.83 7.42 9.15
C GLU A 75 -14.79 6.84 7.74
N GLN A 76 -14.67 7.71 6.72
CA GLN A 76 -14.51 7.28 5.33
C GLN A 76 -13.20 6.53 5.11
N LYS A 77 -12.12 6.92 5.80
CA LYS A 77 -10.85 6.18 5.80
C LYS A 77 -11.01 4.82 6.47
N LEU A 78 -11.71 4.75 7.61
CA LEU A 78 -11.98 3.49 8.32
C LEU A 78 -12.77 2.49 7.45
N GLN A 79 -13.77 2.96 6.70
CA GLN A 79 -14.49 2.13 5.75
C GLN A 79 -13.57 1.57 4.65
N ARG A 80 -12.64 2.38 4.12
CA ARG A 80 -11.64 1.91 3.15
C ARG A 80 -10.69 0.89 3.77
N PHE A 81 -10.39 0.98 5.08
CA PHE A 81 -9.52 0.05 5.78
C PHE A 81 -10.12 -1.34 5.97
N TYR A 82 -11.43 -1.47 6.21
CA TYR A 82 -12.05 -2.81 6.30
C TYR A 82 -11.84 -3.64 5.02
N ALA A 83 -11.89 -2.99 3.86
CA ALA A 83 -11.59 -3.67 2.60
C ALA A 83 -10.15 -4.18 2.53
N TRP A 84 -9.19 -3.42 3.09
CA TRP A 84 -7.80 -3.85 3.15
C TRP A 84 -7.57 -5.02 4.11
N ILE A 85 -8.32 -5.10 5.21
CA ILE A 85 -8.25 -6.26 6.12
C ILE A 85 -8.61 -7.54 5.36
N ASP A 86 -9.74 -7.55 4.64
CA ASP A 86 -10.15 -8.73 3.86
C ASP A 86 -9.11 -9.09 2.77
N ILE A 87 -8.57 -8.08 2.08
CA ILE A 87 -7.56 -8.27 1.03
C ILE A 87 -6.27 -8.85 1.63
N MET A 88 -5.77 -8.28 2.73
CA MET A 88 -4.57 -8.75 3.40
C MET A 88 -4.75 -10.16 3.93
N ASP A 89 -5.89 -10.46 4.55
CA ASP A 89 -6.20 -11.80 5.06
C ASP A 89 -6.20 -12.85 3.95
N PHE A 90 -6.76 -12.54 2.78
CA PHE A 90 -6.69 -13.41 1.60
C PHE A 90 -5.24 -13.71 1.19
N PHE A 91 -4.40 -12.68 1.05
CA PHE A 91 -3.01 -12.87 0.60
C PHE A 91 -2.12 -13.54 1.65
N CYS A 92 -2.32 -13.27 2.94
CA CYS A 92 -1.63 -13.98 4.02
C CYS A 92 -2.07 -15.46 4.13
N THR A 93 -3.29 -15.79 3.69
CA THR A 93 -3.74 -17.18 3.57
C THR A 93 -3.09 -17.88 2.39
N TYR A 94 -2.91 -17.17 1.27
CA TYR A 94 -2.18 -17.69 0.11
C TYR A 94 -0.73 -18.03 0.47
N ASP A 95 -0.07 -17.15 1.24
CA ASP A 95 1.27 -17.38 1.76
C ASP A 95 1.50 -16.53 3.02
N THR A 96 1.89 -17.15 4.14
CA THR A 96 2.14 -16.44 5.39
C THR A 96 3.33 -15.47 5.29
N ALA A 97 4.22 -15.64 4.31
CA ALA A 97 5.32 -14.73 4.03
C ALA A 97 4.93 -13.59 3.06
N PHE A 98 3.64 -13.45 2.72
CA PHE A 98 3.18 -12.39 1.83
C PHE A 98 3.41 -10.99 2.45
N GLY A 99 4.42 -10.30 1.94
CA GLY A 99 4.86 -8.99 2.42
C GLY A 99 5.90 -8.36 1.49
N PRO A 100 6.53 -7.24 1.88
CA PRO A 100 7.47 -6.51 1.03
C PRO A 100 8.52 -7.41 0.35
N GLY A 101 8.64 -7.31 -0.97
CA GLY A 101 9.56 -8.11 -1.79
C GLY A 101 9.02 -9.47 -2.23
N PHE A 102 7.91 -9.96 -1.66
CA PHE A 102 7.27 -11.19 -2.10
C PHE A 102 6.85 -11.07 -3.57
N SER A 103 7.12 -12.11 -4.35
CA SER A 103 6.81 -12.18 -5.78
C SER A 103 5.80 -13.29 -6.05
N PHE A 104 4.79 -13.03 -6.86
CA PHE A 104 3.70 -13.98 -7.09
C PHE A 104 3.11 -13.86 -8.49
N SER A 105 2.44 -14.91 -8.95
CA SER A 105 1.64 -14.86 -10.18
C SER A 105 0.14 -15.03 -9.89
N PRO A 106 -0.75 -14.28 -10.56
CA PRO A 106 -2.19 -14.44 -10.35
C PRO A 106 -2.68 -15.83 -10.76
N ALA A 107 -2.04 -16.43 -11.77
CA ALA A 107 -2.36 -17.78 -12.23
C ALA A 107 -2.09 -18.84 -11.13
N GLU A 108 -0.99 -18.69 -10.40
CA GLU A 108 -0.65 -19.59 -9.28
C GLU A 108 -1.66 -19.48 -8.15
N ILE A 109 -2.05 -18.26 -7.76
CA ILE A 109 -3.11 -18.01 -6.77
C ILE A 109 -4.40 -18.73 -7.19
N LEU A 110 -4.81 -18.56 -8.46
CA LEU A 110 -6.03 -19.19 -8.97
C LEU A 110 -5.93 -20.72 -8.98
N VAL A 111 -4.77 -21.31 -9.25
CA VAL A 111 -4.57 -22.76 -9.17
C VAL A 111 -4.65 -23.24 -7.72
N ARG A 112 -3.95 -22.58 -6.78
CA ARG A 112 -3.98 -22.94 -5.36
C ARG A 112 -5.40 -22.84 -4.78
N SER A 113 -6.15 -21.79 -5.15
CA SER A 113 -7.54 -21.59 -4.72
C SER A 113 -8.54 -22.65 -5.20
N ARG A 114 -8.14 -23.60 -6.06
CA ARG A 114 -8.98 -24.74 -6.45
C ARG A 114 -8.82 -25.95 -5.55
N ILE A 115 -7.78 -25.93 -4.70
CA ILE A 115 -7.36 -27.07 -3.89
C ILE A 115 -7.48 -26.70 -2.40
N ASP A 116 -7.13 -25.47 -2.07
CA ASP A 116 -7.24 -24.91 -0.73
C ASP A 116 -8.62 -24.26 -0.53
N MET A 117 -9.45 -24.88 0.31
CA MET A 117 -10.81 -24.44 0.61
C MET A 117 -10.85 -23.10 1.33
N ASP A 118 -9.90 -22.82 2.24
CA ASP A 118 -9.88 -21.56 2.98
C ASP A 118 -9.49 -20.40 2.05
N LEU A 119 -8.51 -20.63 1.18
CA LEU A 119 -8.13 -19.67 0.15
C LEU A 119 -9.25 -19.43 -0.86
N GLU A 120 -9.98 -20.48 -1.24
CA GLU A 120 -11.16 -20.40 -2.11
C GLU A 120 -12.25 -19.52 -1.48
N MET A 121 -12.62 -19.79 -0.23
CA MET A 121 -13.64 -19.03 0.49
C MET A 121 -13.26 -17.57 0.65
N LYS A 122 -11.99 -17.27 0.94
CA LYS A 122 -11.50 -15.89 1.05
C LYS A 122 -11.54 -15.17 -0.30
N LEU A 123 -11.18 -15.84 -1.40
CA LEU A 123 -11.28 -15.28 -2.75
C LEU A 123 -12.73 -14.94 -3.11
N ASP A 124 -13.67 -15.85 -2.81
CA ASP A 124 -15.10 -15.60 -3.02
C ASP A 124 -15.60 -14.44 -2.13
N GLY A 125 -15.08 -14.32 -0.91
CA GLY A 125 -15.34 -13.20 -0.01
C GLY A 125 -14.91 -11.84 -0.57
N LEU A 126 -13.86 -11.79 -1.39
CA LEU A 126 -13.40 -10.55 -2.03
C LEU A 126 -14.36 -10.02 -3.11
N LYS A 127 -15.38 -10.78 -3.52
CA LYS A 127 -16.43 -10.33 -4.44
C LYS A 127 -17.06 -9.00 -4.03
N LYS A 128 -17.25 -8.78 -2.72
CA LYS A 128 -17.81 -7.53 -2.16
C LYS A 128 -16.96 -6.29 -2.48
N HIS A 129 -15.68 -6.49 -2.77
CA HIS A 129 -14.71 -5.44 -3.12
C HIS A 129 -14.44 -5.34 -4.63
N ALA A 130 -15.02 -6.23 -5.43
CA ALA A 130 -14.75 -6.36 -6.86
C ALA A 130 -15.91 -5.87 -7.75
N GLY A 131 -16.79 -5.00 -7.25
CA GLY A 131 -17.86 -4.40 -8.06
C GLY A 131 -18.86 -5.41 -8.64
N GLY A 132 -19.11 -6.52 -7.92
CA GLY A 132 -20.09 -7.53 -8.32
C GLY A 132 -19.61 -8.53 -9.38
N LYS A 133 -18.31 -8.64 -9.62
CA LYS A 133 -17.76 -9.72 -10.46
C LYS A 133 -18.03 -11.09 -9.83
N GLU A 134 -18.40 -12.06 -10.67
CA GLU A 134 -18.70 -13.44 -10.22
C GLU A 134 -17.53 -14.40 -10.45
N LYS A 135 -16.76 -14.20 -11.52
CA LYS A 135 -15.64 -15.09 -11.83
C LYS A 135 -14.46 -14.73 -10.94
N ARG A 136 -13.92 -15.70 -10.22
CA ARG A 136 -12.73 -15.56 -9.35
C ARG A 136 -11.54 -14.88 -10.01
N LYS A 137 -11.31 -15.16 -11.30
CA LYS A 137 -10.29 -14.45 -12.08
C LYS A 137 -10.58 -12.95 -12.14
N ASP A 138 -11.79 -12.57 -12.54
CA ASP A 138 -12.17 -11.16 -12.67
C ASP A 138 -12.17 -10.45 -11.29
N ILE A 139 -12.53 -11.17 -10.22
CA ILE A 139 -12.42 -10.69 -8.84
C ILE A 139 -10.95 -10.39 -8.52
N LEU A 140 -10.06 -11.37 -8.71
CA LEU A 140 -8.64 -11.21 -8.44
C LEU A 140 -8.02 -10.08 -9.26
N ASP A 141 -8.35 -9.98 -10.55
CA ASP A 141 -7.84 -8.92 -11.44
C ASP A 141 -8.23 -7.52 -10.92
N VAL A 142 -9.46 -7.34 -10.42
CA VAL A 142 -9.91 -6.07 -9.82
C VAL A 142 -9.15 -5.74 -8.53
N ILE A 143 -8.91 -6.75 -7.68
CA ILE A 143 -8.16 -6.56 -6.43
C ILE A 143 -6.71 -6.18 -6.72
N LEU A 144 -6.06 -6.84 -7.68
CA LEU A 144 -4.69 -6.54 -8.09
C LEU A 144 -4.56 -5.16 -8.72
N ASP A 145 -5.50 -4.76 -9.59
CA ASP A 145 -5.55 -3.39 -10.15
C ASP A 145 -5.66 -2.35 -9.04
N ARG A 146 -6.49 -2.59 -8.03
CA ARG A 146 -6.61 -1.70 -6.86
C ARG A 146 -5.31 -1.65 -6.06
N MET A 147 -4.70 -2.79 -5.75
CA MET A 147 -3.40 -2.83 -5.04
C MET A 147 -2.30 -2.09 -5.81
N GLY A 148 -2.28 -2.22 -7.14
CA GLY A 148 -1.31 -1.52 -7.99
C GLY A 148 -1.53 -0.01 -8.02
N LYS A 149 -2.77 0.44 -8.17
CA LYS A 149 -3.14 1.87 -8.14
C LYS A 149 -2.82 2.55 -6.82
N GLU A 150 -2.97 1.84 -5.72
CA GLU A 150 -2.72 2.33 -4.36
C GLU A 150 -1.23 2.17 -3.97
N GLY A 151 -0.40 1.63 -4.89
CA GLY A 151 1.04 1.56 -4.73
C GLY A 151 1.52 0.48 -3.77
N PHE A 152 0.74 -0.59 -3.55
CA PHE A 152 1.09 -1.72 -2.68
C PHE A 152 1.76 -2.88 -3.43
N ILE A 153 1.55 -2.97 -4.74
CA ILE A 153 2.22 -3.93 -5.61
C ILE A 153 2.66 -3.25 -6.90
N GLU A 154 3.62 -3.84 -7.59
CA GLU A 154 3.98 -3.47 -8.95
C GLU A 154 4.07 -4.70 -9.85
N CYS A 155 3.74 -4.52 -11.13
CA CYS A 155 3.90 -5.57 -12.13
C CYS A 155 5.36 -5.56 -12.63
N VAL A 156 6.05 -6.68 -12.48
CA VAL A 156 7.48 -6.82 -12.82
C VAL A 156 7.67 -7.43 -14.21
N SER A 157 6.67 -8.12 -14.77
CA SER A 157 6.77 -8.70 -16.12
C SER A 157 5.45 -8.67 -16.92
N GLY A 158 5.23 -7.61 -17.71
CA GLY A 158 4.19 -7.58 -18.76
C GLY A 158 2.74 -7.79 -18.26
N MET A 159 1.77 -7.71 -19.18
CA MET A 159 0.37 -7.45 -18.81
C MET A 159 -0.33 -8.49 -17.91
N ASN A 160 0.25 -9.67 -17.61
CA ASN A 160 -0.36 -10.68 -16.73
C ASN A 160 0.67 -11.57 -15.98
N GLY A 161 1.94 -11.16 -15.87
CA GLY A 161 3.02 -12.01 -15.35
C GLY A 161 3.79 -11.34 -14.21
N THR A 162 3.99 -12.08 -13.12
CA THR A 162 4.74 -11.74 -11.89
C THR A 162 4.56 -10.33 -11.34
N TRP A 163 3.88 -10.26 -10.21
CA TRP A 163 3.77 -9.07 -9.38
C TRP A 163 4.73 -9.15 -8.21
N LYS A 164 5.15 -7.99 -7.71
CA LYS A 164 5.97 -7.86 -6.51
C LYS A 164 5.28 -6.94 -5.52
N VAL A 165 5.29 -7.34 -4.25
CA VAL A 165 4.78 -6.53 -3.14
C VAL A 165 5.77 -5.42 -2.78
N LEU A 166 5.28 -4.19 -2.70
CA LEU A 166 6.08 -3.00 -2.39
C LEU A 166 6.21 -2.79 -0.87
N SER A 167 7.24 -2.03 -0.45
CA SER A 167 7.48 -1.72 0.97
C SER A 167 6.32 -1.00 1.65
N SER A 168 5.51 -0.26 0.89
CA SER A 168 4.26 0.36 1.35
C SER A 168 3.24 -0.64 1.89
N TRP A 169 3.34 -1.94 1.63
CA TRP A 169 2.49 -2.95 2.27
C TRP A 169 2.59 -2.89 3.80
N ASP A 170 3.77 -2.56 4.32
CA ASP A 170 4.02 -2.41 5.75
C ASP A 170 3.17 -1.28 6.38
N TYR A 171 2.79 -0.25 5.61
CA TYR A 171 1.84 0.78 6.06
C TYR A 171 0.49 0.18 6.48
N LEU A 172 -0.04 -0.76 5.69
CA LEU A 172 -1.30 -1.43 6.01
C LEU A 172 -1.16 -2.28 7.27
N THR A 173 -0.07 -3.04 7.40
CA THR A 173 0.23 -3.86 8.58
C THR A 173 0.30 -3.02 9.85
N GLN A 174 1.00 -1.88 9.82
CA GLN A 174 1.10 -0.97 10.96
C GLN A 174 -0.26 -0.38 11.36
N MET A 175 -1.09 -0.04 10.38
CA MET A 175 -2.43 0.50 10.66
C MET A 175 -3.36 -0.55 11.26
N ILE A 176 -3.37 -1.77 10.76
CA ILE A 176 -4.18 -2.87 11.35
C ILE A 176 -3.76 -3.11 12.80
N ASN A 177 -2.44 -3.17 13.06
CA ASN A 177 -1.92 -3.33 14.42
C ASN A 177 -2.35 -2.18 15.34
N SER A 178 -2.35 -0.94 14.82
CA SER A 178 -2.80 0.23 15.59
C SER A 178 -4.29 0.19 15.93
N ILE A 179 -5.14 -0.32 15.04
CA ILE A 179 -6.58 -0.51 15.30
C ILE A 179 -6.80 -1.59 16.36
N ASN A 180 -6.08 -2.71 16.29
CA ASN A 180 -6.20 -3.79 17.28
C ASN A 180 -5.85 -3.30 18.68
N ILE A 181 -4.75 -2.54 18.82
CA ILE A 181 -4.33 -1.96 20.11
C ILE A 181 -5.38 -0.96 20.63
N ALA A 182 -5.96 -0.13 19.77
CA ALA A 182 -7.00 0.81 20.19
C ALA A 182 -8.23 0.07 20.74
N ASN A 183 -8.68 -0.98 20.06
CA ASN A 183 -9.82 -1.79 20.48
C ASN A 183 -9.58 -2.53 21.80
N GLU A 184 -8.38 -3.10 22.01
CA GLU A 184 -8.02 -3.77 23.27
C GLU A 184 -8.04 -2.83 24.48
N ASN A 185 -7.61 -1.58 24.26
CA ASN A 185 -7.61 -0.55 25.31
C ASN A 185 -9.02 -0.04 25.64
N GLU A 186 -9.95 -0.01 24.68
CA GLU A 186 -11.35 0.38 24.90
C GLU A 186 -12.16 -0.72 25.64
N ILE A 187 -11.82 -1.99 25.47
CA ILE A 187 -12.48 -3.12 26.16
C ILE A 187 -11.99 -3.25 27.62
N SER A 188 -10.84 -2.66 27.93
CA SER A 188 -10.20 -2.71 29.26
C SER A 188 -10.58 -1.55 30.19
N GLN A 189 -11.56 -0.71 29.80
CA GLN A 189 -12.15 0.36 30.61
C GLN A 189 -13.63 0.10 30.89
#